data_AF-A0A819BVZ1-F1
#
_entry.id   AF-A0A819BVZ1-F1
#
_cell.length_a   1.000
_cell.length_b   1.000
_cell.length_c   1.000
_cell.angle_alpha   90.00
_cell.angle_beta   90.00
_cell.angle_gamma   90.00
#
_symmetry.space_group_name_H-M   'P 1'
#
loop_
_entity.id
_entity.type
_entity.pdbx_description
1 polymer ?
#
loop_
_entity_poly.entity_id
_entity_poly.type
_entity_poly.pdbx_seq_one_letter_code
_entity_poly.pdbx_strand_id
1 'polypeptide(L)'
;MHQDVLSSRVQSYDGIPAWLYDKFPAPAHAYPWPLNSAPPVGDWFFGYITEACSHGFQCLYDNVSGAVESMSKFWRLVAKTFGGYSNVLGYELINEPWAGNYIANPFLILPGIAGSTNLQPLYDKLAKAIRSVDKKTLIFYEPVTWGVRLNGKYVGTGFTHVPGGDSYRDRSVLSYHYYCIVLSLDPVPGNGTIPIFERVLCDDIEGPAVFESVRNESMFILILEVASLKANTNYTEKEIREWHAGFIRDCPAGKLDKKKFIEVFKQFYPQGKPDKFCKLTFDAFDINKDGTVSFDEFLIAYSAARNGNLDDRLDLVFRVYDISDDGFIDEEELTKLIVALYDLVGKTNRKGDHDPKRRAAQIMAKLDANGDKKLTKAEFVSGCKADPFLRRLLDPNS
;
A
#
# COMPACT_ATOMS: atom_id res chain seq x y z
N MET A 1 33.65 5.92 -6.78
CA MET A 1 32.56 6.00 -5.79
C MET A 1 31.56 4.97 -6.23
N HIS A 2 31.43 3.89 -5.46
CA HIS A 2 30.41 2.87 -5.70
C HIS A 2 29.28 3.21 -4.69
N GLN A 3 28.02 3.22 -5.11
CA GLN A 3 26.89 3.74 -4.31
C GLN A 3 26.18 2.65 -3.50
N ASP A 4 26.69 1.43 -3.55
CA ASP A 4 26.28 0.22 -2.82
C ASP A 4 26.85 0.14 -1.39
N VAL A 5 27.25 1.28 -0.81
CA VAL A 5 27.69 1.37 0.58
C VAL A 5 27.44 2.78 1.10
N LEU A 6 27.49 2.97 2.43
CA LEU A 6 27.27 4.29 3.03
C LEU A 6 28.56 5.12 3.16
N SER A 7 29.49 4.68 4.02
CA SER A 7 30.61 5.49 4.48
C SER A 7 31.75 4.64 5.04
N SER A 8 32.98 5.09 4.85
CA SER A 8 34.17 4.52 5.51
C SER A 8 34.12 4.59 7.03
N ARG A 9 33.28 5.46 7.62
CA ARG A 9 33.06 5.55 9.07
C ARG A 9 32.39 4.32 9.68
N VAL A 10 31.75 3.50 8.87
CA VAL A 10 31.19 2.19 9.26
C VAL A 10 31.91 1.06 8.52
N GLN A 11 33.23 1.23 8.32
CA GLN A 11 34.16 0.26 7.74
C GLN A 11 33.81 -0.24 6.33
N SER A 12 33.25 0.65 5.52
CA SER A 12 33.12 0.46 4.08
C SER A 12 34.01 1.44 3.30
N TYR A 13 33.62 1.88 2.11
CA TYR A 13 34.15 3.08 1.44
C TYR A 13 33.08 4.19 1.40
N ASP A 14 33.45 5.37 0.93
CA ASP A 14 32.55 6.53 0.91
C ASP A 14 31.60 6.49 -0.29
N GLY A 15 30.37 6.03 -0.05
CA GLY A 15 29.26 6.13 -1.02
C GLY A 15 28.53 7.47 -0.92
N ILE A 16 28.55 8.11 0.25
CA ILE A 16 28.23 9.52 0.44
C ILE A 16 29.46 10.30 0.95
N PRO A 17 29.53 11.63 0.73
CA PRO A 17 30.63 12.42 1.28
C PRO A 17 30.73 12.30 2.81
N ALA A 18 31.93 12.04 3.33
CA ALA A 18 32.15 11.86 4.77
C ALA A 18 31.63 13.04 5.62
N TRP A 19 31.76 14.28 5.12
CA TRP A 19 31.25 15.46 5.82
C TRP A 19 29.74 15.44 6.03
N LEU A 20 28.98 14.74 5.17
CA LEU A 20 27.53 14.63 5.29
C LEU A 20 27.17 13.59 6.36
N TYR A 21 27.84 12.44 6.33
CA TYR A 21 27.68 11.41 7.36
C TYR A 21 27.98 11.95 8.76
N ASP A 22 29.01 12.80 8.88
CA ASP A 22 29.40 13.44 10.15
C ASP A 22 28.34 14.36 10.76
N LYS A 23 27.34 14.78 9.97
CA LYS A 23 26.23 15.60 10.42
C LYS A 23 25.00 14.78 10.82
N PHE A 24 25.03 13.46 10.65
CA PHE A 24 23.94 12.60 11.09
C PHE A 24 24.01 12.40 12.61
N PRO A 25 22.86 12.32 13.30
CA PRO A 25 22.83 11.96 14.71
C PRO A 25 23.44 10.56 14.88
N ALA A 26 24.09 10.34 16.02
CA ALA A 26 24.62 9.01 16.34
C ALA A 26 23.49 7.96 16.41
N PRO A 27 23.73 6.72 15.96
CA PRO A 27 22.81 5.59 16.18
C PRO A 27 22.67 5.27 17.67
N ALA A 28 21.66 4.47 18.05
CA ALA A 28 21.50 4.05 19.44
C ALA A 28 22.61 3.09 19.86
N HIS A 29 23.04 2.21 18.95
CA HIS A 29 24.22 1.36 19.14
C HIS A 29 25.35 1.76 18.20
N ALA A 30 26.57 1.83 18.74
CA ALA A 30 27.77 2.07 17.95
C ALA A 30 28.03 0.91 16.98
N TYR A 31 28.66 1.22 15.85
CA TYR A 31 29.20 0.21 14.96
C TYR A 31 30.19 -0.70 15.72
N PRO A 32 30.15 -2.04 15.55
CA PRO A 32 29.42 -2.78 14.52
C PRO A 32 28.17 -3.52 15.01
N TRP A 33 27.38 -3.00 15.96
CA TRP A 33 26.17 -3.71 16.44
C TRP A 33 25.21 -4.04 15.27
N PRO A 34 24.65 -5.27 15.20
CA PRO A 34 24.65 -6.34 16.21
C PRO A 34 25.84 -7.32 16.13
N LEU A 35 26.84 -7.05 15.29
CA LEU A 35 28.01 -7.91 15.15
C LEU A 35 28.97 -7.73 16.35
N ASN A 36 29.66 -8.82 16.69
CA ASN A 36 30.67 -8.82 17.76
C ASN A 36 32.00 -8.18 17.31
N SER A 37 32.25 -8.15 16.01
CA SER A 37 33.42 -7.52 15.43
C SER A 37 33.08 -6.93 14.07
N ALA A 38 33.93 -5.99 13.69
CA ALA A 38 33.82 -5.20 12.49
C ALA A 38 34.03 -6.13 11.26
N PRO A 39 33.10 -6.22 10.29
CA PRO A 39 33.25 -7.06 9.10
C PRO A 39 34.53 -6.76 8.32
N PRO A 40 35.07 -7.76 7.58
CA PRO A 40 36.20 -7.54 6.69
C PRO A 40 35.92 -6.42 5.69
N VAL A 41 36.95 -5.62 5.37
CA VAL A 41 36.84 -4.57 4.35
C VAL A 41 36.47 -5.21 3.01
N GLY A 42 35.36 -4.78 2.43
CA GLY A 42 34.81 -5.35 1.19
C GLY A 42 33.64 -6.30 1.39
N ASP A 43 33.34 -6.69 2.63
CA ASP A 43 32.14 -7.47 2.96
C ASP A 43 30.94 -6.55 3.20
N TRP A 44 30.43 -6.00 2.10
CA TRP A 44 29.41 -4.97 2.07
C TRP A 44 28.09 -5.42 2.72
N PHE A 45 27.72 -6.70 2.58
CA PHE A 45 26.48 -7.25 3.14
C PHE A 45 26.47 -7.16 4.67
N PHE A 46 27.53 -7.64 5.32
CA PHE A 46 27.60 -7.58 6.79
C PHE A 46 27.74 -6.15 7.30
N GLY A 47 28.29 -5.23 6.50
CA GLY A 47 28.28 -3.79 6.81
C GLY A 47 26.86 -3.22 6.87
N TYR A 48 26.00 -3.58 5.92
CA TYR A 48 24.63 -3.09 5.82
C TYR A 48 23.73 -3.49 7.01
N ILE A 49 23.88 -4.71 7.51
CA ILE A 49 23.09 -5.20 8.64
C ILE A 49 23.48 -4.55 9.99
N THR A 50 24.52 -3.71 10.01
CA THR A 50 24.83 -2.95 11.23
C THR A 50 23.85 -1.81 11.43
N GLU A 51 23.50 -1.53 12.69
CA GLU A 51 22.61 -0.42 13.03
C GLU A 51 23.16 0.91 12.55
N ALA A 52 24.45 1.16 12.76
CA ALA A 52 25.08 2.42 12.38
C ALA A 52 24.94 2.69 10.87
N CYS A 53 25.11 1.66 10.04
CA CYS A 53 24.92 1.77 8.60
C CYS A 53 23.44 2.00 8.24
N SER A 54 22.55 1.15 8.75
CA SER A 54 21.11 1.21 8.50
C SER A 54 20.47 2.54 8.96
N HIS A 55 20.90 3.05 10.12
CA HIS A 55 20.53 4.36 10.65
C HIS A 55 21.01 5.51 9.76
N GLY A 56 22.24 5.44 9.26
CA GLY A 56 22.78 6.46 8.37
C GLY A 56 22.06 6.52 7.01
N PHE A 57 21.64 5.38 6.45
CA PHE A 57 20.73 5.36 5.29
C PHE A 57 19.37 5.99 5.61
N GLN A 58 18.80 5.69 6.78
CA GLN A 58 17.54 6.32 7.18
C GLN A 58 17.69 7.84 7.32
N CYS A 59 18.80 8.32 7.87
CA CYS A 59 19.10 9.75 7.95
C CYS A 59 19.19 10.39 6.55
N LEU A 60 19.77 9.69 5.57
CA LEU A 60 19.81 10.12 4.18
C LEU A 60 18.40 10.27 3.60
N TYR A 61 17.54 9.25 3.80
CA TYR A 61 16.17 9.19 3.28
C TYR A 61 15.24 10.21 3.94
N ASP A 62 15.35 10.36 5.26
CA ASP A 62 14.59 11.33 6.06
C ASP A 62 15.07 12.78 5.88
N ASN A 63 16.08 12.99 5.03
CA ASN A 63 16.65 14.29 4.75
C ASN A 63 17.27 15.00 5.97
N VAL A 64 17.84 14.22 6.88
CA VAL A 64 18.52 14.76 8.06
C VAL A 64 19.69 15.63 7.61
N SER A 65 19.82 16.81 8.24
CA SER A 65 20.88 17.77 7.94
C SER A 65 20.91 18.25 6.47
N GLY A 66 19.79 18.15 5.76
CA GLY A 66 19.63 18.57 4.37
C GLY A 66 20.33 17.64 3.36
N ALA A 67 20.38 16.35 3.67
CA ALA A 67 21.05 15.35 2.85
C ALA A 67 20.46 15.24 1.43
N VAL A 68 19.13 15.16 1.32
CA VAL A 68 18.41 15.10 0.04
C VAL A 68 18.54 16.39 -0.75
N GLU A 69 18.56 17.58 -0.12
CA GLU A 69 18.85 18.81 -0.85
C GLU A 69 20.28 18.81 -1.40
N SER A 70 21.24 18.29 -0.64
CA SER A 70 22.63 18.18 -1.07
C SER A 70 22.77 17.22 -2.25
N MET A 71 22.12 16.05 -2.19
CA MET A 71 22.05 15.10 -3.30
C MET A 71 21.33 15.71 -4.52
N SER A 72 20.24 16.46 -4.31
CA SER A 72 19.51 17.12 -5.39
C SER A 72 20.39 18.15 -6.11
N LYS A 73 21.21 18.91 -5.36
CA LYS A 73 22.18 19.86 -5.93
C LYS A 73 23.26 19.13 -6.73
N PHE A 74 23.77 18.02 -6.20
CA PHE A 74 24.73 17.17 -6.91
C PHE A 74 24.14 16.66 -8.23
N TRP A 75 22.96 16.05 -8.20
CA TRP A 75 22.31 15.51 -9.40
C TRP A 75 21.96 16.58 -10.43
N ARG A 76 21.52 17.76 -9.99
CA ARG A 76 21.31 18.90 -10.88
C ARG A 76 22.62 19.36 -11.54
N LEU A 77 23.74 19.34 -10.82
CA LEU A 77 25.05 19.69 -11.38
C LEU A 77 25.51 18.64 -12.41
N VAL A 78 25.39 17.35 -12.08
CA VAL A 78 25.69 16.23 -12.99
C VAL A 78 24.88 16.35 -14.27
N ALA A 79 23.56 16.50 -14.15
CA ALA A 79 22.66 16.63 -15.30
C ALA A 79 22.93 17.88 -16.14
N LYS A 80 23.26 19.01 -15.50
CA LYS A 80 23.66 20.23 -16.23
C LYS A 80 24.96 20.05 -17.01
N THR A 81 25.88 19.23 -16.49
CA THR A 81 27.21 19.03 -17.07
C THR A 81 27.19 18.00 -18.20
N PHE A 82 26.48 16.89 -18.00
CA PHE A 82 26.48 15.75 -18.91
C PHE A 82 25.23 15.66 -19.77
N GLY A 83 24.22 16.50 -19.51
CA GLY A 83 22.99 16.52 -20.29
C GLY A 83 23.25 16.88 -21.76
N GLY A 84 22.69 16.09 -22.67
CA GLY A 84 22.83 16.27 -24.11
C GLY A 84 24.07 15.63 -24.74
N TYR A 85 24.94 14.99 -23.96
CA TYR A 85 26.04 14.18 -24.50
C TYR A 85 25.51 12.84 -25.02
N SER A 86 25.76 12.53 -26.30
CA SER A 86 25.26 11.31 -26.95
C SER A 86 25.90 10.01 -26.42
N ASN A 87 27.05 10.12 -25.78
CA ASN A 87 27.75 9.01 -25.13
C ASN A 87 27.37 8.82 -23.65
N VAL A 88 26.37 9.55 -23.16
CA VAL A 88 25.79 9.37 -21.82
C VAL A 88 24.39 8.79 -22.00
N LEU A 89 24.23 7.50 -21.65
CA LEU A 89 22.94 6.82 -21.78
C LEU A 89 21.92 7.31 -20.76
N GLY A 90 22.35 7.50 -19.51
CA GLY A 90 21.48 7.96 -18.43
C GLY A 90 22.19 8.16 -17.10
N TYR A 91 21.38 8.44 -16.09
CA TYR A 91 21.80 8.70 -14.72
C TYR A 91 21.26 7.63 -13.80
N GLU A 92 22.13 6.87 -13.15
CA GLU A 92 21.76 5.91 -12.11
C GLU A 92 21.75 6.61 -10.75
N LEU A 93 20.56 6.74 -10.15
CA LEU A 93 20.39 7.57 -8.96
C LEU A 93 21.18 7.06 -7.75
N ILE A 94 21.03 5.76 -7.48
CA ILE A 94 21.71 5.00 -6.44
C ILE A 94 21.82 3.56 -6.95
N ASN A 95 23.05 3.04 -7.05
CA ASN A 95 23.32 1.63 -7.30
C ASN A 95 23.09 0.81 -6.02
N GLU A 96 22.30 -0.25 -6.09
CA GLU A 96 22.04 -1.21 -5.00
C GLU A 96 21.65 -0.55 -3.65
N PRO A 97 20.56 0.23 -3.60
CA PRO A 97 20.17 0.97 -2.40
C PRO A 97 19.82 0.05 -1.21
N TRP A 98 20.21 0.45 0.00
CA TRP A 98 19.81 -0.24 1.22
C TRP A 98 18.41 0.15 1.70
N ALA A 99 17.75 -0.75 2.45
CA ALA A 99 16.37 -0.60 2.87
C ALA A 99 16.11 0.55 3.87
N GLY A 100 17.12 0.97 4.65
CA GLY A 100 17.00 1.96 5.73
C GLY A 100 17.13 1.33 7.11
N ASN A 101 16.60 1.99 8.15
CA ASN A 101 16.77 1.54 9.54
C ASN A 101 15.78 0.43 9.90
N TYR A 102 16.12 -0.81 9.49
CA TYR A 102 15.27 -1.96 9.75
C TYR A 102 15.19 -2.38 11.22
N ILE A 103 16.09 -1.90 12.09
CA ILE A 103 16.03 -2.19 13.52
C ILE A 103 14.92 -1.36 14.18
N ALA A 104 14.79 -0.10 13.78
CA ALA A 104 13.68 0.75 14.19
C ALA A 104 12.35 0.36 13.49
N ASN A 105 12.42 -0.06 12.23
CA ASN A 105 11.26 -0.53 11.46
C ASN A 105 11.56 -1.85 10.72
N PRO A 106 11.31 -3.02 11.36
CA PRO A 106 11.59 -4.34 10.79
C PRO A 106 10.91 -4.62 9.46
N PHE A 107 9.80 -3.93 9.15
CA PHE A 107 9.08 -4.12 7.90
C PHE A 107 9.86 -3.64 6.68
N LEU A 108 10.89 -2.80 6.82
CA LEU A 108 11.70 -2.31 5.71
C LEU A 108 12.45 -3.41 4.94
N ILE A 109 12.75 -4.54 5.60
CA ILE A 109 13.39 -5.70 4.94
C ILE A 109 12.40 -6.45 4.04
N LEU A 110 11.09 -6.31 4.28
CA LEU A 110 10.09 -6.91 3.42
C LEU A 110 10.13 -6.25 2.04
N PRO A 111 10.09 -7.04 0.96
CA PRO A 111 10.09 -6.51 -0.39
C PRO A 111 9.04 -5.43 -0.64
N GLY A 112 9.44 -4.39 -1.37
CA GLY A 112 8.63 -3.23 -1.73
C GLY A 112 8.29 -2.23 -0.61
N ILE A 113 8.49 -2.55 0.67
CA ILE A 113 8.24 -1.59 1.76
C ILE A 113 9.25 -0.44 1.68
N ALA A 114 10.55 -0.74 1.63
CA ALA A 114 11.57 0.30 1.48
C ALA A 114 11.45 1.09 0.16
N GLY A 115 10.99 0.44 -0.91
CA GLY A 115 10.72 1.09 -2.19
C GLY A 115 9.67 2.21 -2.08
N SER A 116 8.53 1.90 -1.48
CA SER A 116 7.43 2.86 -1.30
C SER A 116 7.69 3.93 -0.24
N THR A 117 8.37 3.55 0.86
CA THR A 117 8.55 4.43 2.03
C THR A 117 9.77 5.32 1.93
N ASN A 118 10.90 4.80 1.46
CA ASN A 118 12.19 5.49 1.47
C ASN A 118 12.64 5.91 0.07
N LEU A 119 12.65 4.96 -0.88
CA LEU A 119 13.28 5.20 -2.19
C LEU A 119 12.44 6.06 -3.12
N GLN A 120 11.14 5.81 -3.25
CA GLN A 120 10.27 6.59 -4.14
C GLN A 120 10.26 8.08 -3.80
N PRO A 121 10.04 8.52 -2.53
CA PRO A 121 10.06 9.93 -2.19
C PRO A 121 11.42 10.60 -2.45
N LEU A 122 12.52 9.87 -2.23
CA LEU A 122 13.86 10.35 -2.56
C LEU A 122 14.02 10.53 -4.07
N TYR A 123 13.73 9.49 -4.84
CA TYR A 123 13.90 9.48 -6.28
C TYR A 123 13.04 10.53 -6.99
N ASP A 124 11.83 10.80 -6.50
CA ASP A 124 11.01 11.90 -7.03
C ASP A 124 11.67 13.27 -6.87
N LYS A 125 12.28 13.52 -5.70
CA LYS A 125 13.01 14.76 -5.45
C LYS A 125 14.24 14.89 -6.34
N LEU A 126 15.02 13.80 -6.47
CA LEU A 126 16.22 13.79 -7.32
C LEU A 126 15.85 13.93 -8.81
N ALA A 127 14.84 13.20 -9.27
CA ALA A 127 14.32 13.28 -10.63
C ALA A 127 13.82 14.69 -10.94
N LYS A 128 13.08 15.34 -10.01
CA LYS A 128 12.66 16.73 -10.17
C LYS A 128 13.86 17.69 -10.30
N ALA A 129 14.92 17.48 -9.54
CA ALA A 129 16.14 18.27 -9.61
C ALA A 129 16.87 18.10 -10.96
N ILE A 130 17.01 16.86 -11.44
CA ILE A 130 17.58 16.54 -12.76
C ILE A 130 16.73 17.15 -13.86
N ARG A 131 15.42 16.92 -13.82
CA ARG A 131 14.45 17.41 -14.82
C ARG A 131 14.35 18.93 -14.82
N SER A 132 14.86 19.65 -13.82
CA SER A 132 14.95 21.11 -13.88
C SER A 132 15.97 21.62 -14.92
N VAL A 133 16.94 20.78 -15.33
CA VAL A 133 18.02 21.15 -16.26
C VAL A 133 18.18 20.19 -17.44
N ASP A 134 17.74 18.93 -17.32
CA ASP A 134 17.78 17.94 -18.39
C ASP A 134 16.44 17.20 -18.52
N LYS A 135 15.75 17.43 -19.64
CA LYS A 135 14.43 16.86 -19.93
C LYS A 135 14.46 15.50 -20.63
N LYS A 136 15.61 15.05 -21.14
CA LYS A 136 15.67 13.96 -22.13
C LYS A 136 16.41 12.73 -21.63
N THR A 137 17.56 12.91 -20.98
CA THR A 137 18.45 11.81 -20.59
C THR A 137 17.73 10.82 -19.66
N LEU A 138 17.98 9.53 -19.84
CA LEU A 138 17.30 8.48 -19.06
C LEU A 138 17.68 8.59 -17.58
N ILE A 139 16.72 8.29 -16.70
CA ILE A 139 16.98 8.10 -15.27
C ILE A 139 16.85 6.62 -14.97
N PHE A 140 17.94 5.99 -14.58
CA PHE A 140 17.99 4.64 -14.05
C PHE A 140 17.73 4.70 -12.55
N TYR A 141 16.79 3.90 -12.08
CA TYR A 141 16.42 3.83 -10.67
C TYR A 141 16.26 2.38 -10.24
N GLU A 142 16.66 2.10 -9.00
CA GLU A 142 16.76 0.74 -8.49
C GLU A 142 15.92 0.56 -7.23
N PRO A 143 15.26 -0.60 -7.06
CA PRO A 143 14.76 -1.02 -5.77
C PRO A 143 15.91 -1.53 -4.91
N VAL A 144 15.60 -1.85 -3.66
CA VAL A 144 16.48 -2.69 -2.84
C VAL A 144 16.74 -4.01 -3.57
N THR A 145 17.97 -4.53 -3.51
CA THR A 145 18.45 -5.66 -4.35
C THR A 145 17.67 -6.96 -4.16
N TRP A 146 17.22 -7.27 -2.94
CA TRP A 146 16.33 -8.41 -2.66
C TRP A 146 14.85 -8.05 -2.73
N GLY A 147 14.54 -6.78 -3.01
CA GLY A 147 13.25 -6.14 -2.82
C GLY A 147 12.15 -6.57 -3.79
N VAL A 148 12.34 -7.65 -4.55
CA VAL A 148 11.33 -8.18 -5.49
C VAL A 148 10.95 -9.63 -5.27
N ARG A 149 11.57 -10.39 -4.35
CA ARG A 149 11.28 -11.83 -4.16
C ARG A 149 11.01 -12.17 -2.70
N LEU A 150 9.91 -12.88 -2.43
CA LEU A 150 9.57 -13.44 -1.12
C LEU A 150 8.98 -14.85 -1.30
N ASN A 151 9.53 -15.86 -0.61
CA ASN A 151 9.05 -17.26 -0.64
C ASN A 151 8.83 -17.82 -2.05
N GLY A 152 9.77 -17.57 -2.97
CA GLY A 152 9.70 -18.07 -4.35
C GLY A 152 8.71 -17.32 -5.26
N LYS A 153 8.01 -16.30 -4.75
CA LYS A 153 7.14 -15.42 -5.55
C LYS A 153 7.82 -14.07 -5.75
N TYR A 154 7.61 -13.48 -6.92
CA TYR A 154 8.02 -12.11 -7.19
C TYR A 154 6.94 -11.14 -6.73
N VAL A 155 7.33 -10.27 -5.82
CA VAL A 155 6.46 -9.42 -5.03
C VAL A 155 6.59 -7.95 -5.40
N GLY A 156 7.50 -7.56 -6.31
CA GLY A 156 7.55 -6.20 -6.86
C GLY A 156 8.35 -5.20 -6.01
N THR A 157 8.70 -4.07 -6.63
CA THR A 157 9.77 -3.15 -6.22
C THR A 157 9.39 -2.16 -5.13
N GLY A 158 8.09 -1.94 -4.89
CA GLY A 158 7.58 -0.90 -4.00
C GLY A 158 7.25 0.43 -4.65
N PHE A 159 7.66 0.64 -5.90
CA PHE A 159 7.32 1.87 -6.63
C PHE A 159 5.89 1.78 -7.15
N THR A 160 5.12 2.87 -7.00
CA THR A 160 3.79 3.06 -7.58
C THR A 160 3.83 3.85 -8.88
N HIS A 161 4.97 4.51 -9.17
CA HIS A 161 5.22 5.26 -10.39
C HIS A 161 6.73 5.41 -10.64
N VAL A 162 7.08 5.80 -11.86
CA VAL A 162 8.47 6.13 -12.20
C VAL A 162 8.92 7.44 -11.52
N PRO A 163 10.22 7.62 -11.22
CA PRO A 163 10.71 8.84 -10.57
C PRO A 163 10.27 10.14 -11.25
N GLY A 164 9.64 11.01 -10.48
CA GLY A 164 9.10 12.29 -10.92
C GLY A 164 7.68 12.23 -11.50
N GLY A 165 7.06 11.05 -11.57
CA GLY A 165 5.67 10.85 -12.00
C GLY A 165 5.52 10.26 -13.40
N ASP A 166 4.30 9.81 -13.70
CA ASP A 166 3.96 9.02 -14.90
C ASP A 166 4.27 9.71 -16.24
N SER A 167 4.35 11.04 -16.27
CA SER A 167 4.76 11.78 -17.46
C SER A 167 6.18 11.47 -17.93
N TYR A 168 7.00 10.83 -17.09
CA TYR A 168 8.39 10.49 -17.41
C TYR A 168 8.60 8.99 -17.72
N ARG A 169 7.53 8.20 -17.87
CA ARG A 169 7.61 6.75 -18.14
C ARG A 169 8.44 6.39 -19.37
N ASP A 170 8.49 7.27 -20.36
CA ASP A 170 9.24 7.09 -21.61
C ASP A 170 10.75 7.36 -21.47
N ARG A 171 11.21 7.78 -20.29
CA ARG A 171 12.60 8.17 -20.02
C ARG A 171 13.06 7.88 -18.59
N SER A 172 12.38 6.94 -17.94
CA SER A 172 12.75 6.38 -16.66
C SER A 172 12.88 4.87 -16.84
N VAL A 173 13.99 4.31 -16.36
CA VAL A 173 14.36 2.91 -16.57
C VAL A 173 14.53 2.27 -15.21
N LEU A 174 13.74 1.24 -14.94
CA LEU A 174 13.94 0.41 -13.77
C LEU A 174 15.18 -0.46 -14.00
N SER A 175 16.26 -0.17 -13.28
CA SER A 175 17.50 -0.96 -13.26
C SER A 175 17.40 -1.93 -12.10
N TYR A 176 17.13 -3.20 -12.40
CA TYR A 176 16.96 -4.23 -11.38
C TYR A 176 18.19 -5.14 -11.34
N HIS A 177 18.68 -5.40 -10.12
CA HIS A 177 19.77 -6.33 -9.85
C HIS A 177 19.28 -7.76 -9.70
N TYR A 178 19.57 -8.61 -10.69
CA TYR A 178 19.25 -10.04 -10.66
C TYR A 178 20.48 -10.87 -10.28
N TYR A 179 20.45 -11.45 -9.07
CA TYR A 179 21.38 -12.50 -8.66
C TYR A 179 20.62 -13.83 -8.65
N CYS A 180 21.04 -14.78 -9.50
CA CYS A 180 20.43 -16.10 -9.48
C CYS A 180 20.74 -16.80 -8.16
N ILE A 181 19.70 -17.16 -7.41
CA ILE A 181 19.87 -17.74 -6.07
C ILE A 181 20.51 -19.13 -6.13
N VAL A 182 20.29 -19.86 -7.24
CA VAL A 182 20.88 -21.18 -7.48
C VAL A 182 22.41 -21.10 -7.43
N LEU A 183 22.99 -20.08 -8.05
CA LEU A 183 24.43 -19.84 -8.08
C LEU A 183 24.98 -19.30 -6.76
N SER A 184 24.10 -18.84 -5.86
CA SER A 184 24.46 -18.40 -4.51
C SER A 184 24.45 -19.56 -3.51
N LEU A 185 23.71 -20.64 -3.81
CA LEU A 185 23.58 -21.84 -2.98
C LEU A 185 24.64 -22.90 -3.30
N ASP A 186 25.12 -22.95 -4.55
CA ASP A 186 26.19 -23.83 -5.00
C ASP A 186 27.31 -23.00 -5.64
N PRO A 187 28.49 -22.85 -5.01
CA PRO A 187 29.57 -22.04 -5.56
C PRO A 187 30.01 -22.59 -6.92
N VAL A 188 30.07 -21.71 -7.94
CA VAL A 188 30.54 -22.08 -9.28
C VAL A 188 31.90 -22.79 -9.15
N PRO A 189 32.08 -23.99 -9.73
CA PRO A 189 33.35 -24.69 -9.66
C PRO A 189 34.47 -23.77 -10.16
N GLY A 190 35.66 -23.83 -9.56
CA GLY A 190 36.77 -22.91 -9.85
C GLY A 190 37.28 -22.87 -11.29
N ASN A 191 36.70 -23.67 -12.20
CA ASN A 191 36.90 -23.62 -13.64
C ASN A 191 35.97 -22.60 -14.36
N GLY A 192 35.05 -21.95 -13.63
CA GLY A 192 34.12 -20.95 -14.16
C GLY A 192 32.96 -21.51 -14.99
N THR A 193 32.78 -22.84 -15.07
CA THR A 193 31.66 -23.44 -15.80
C THR A 193 30.46 -23.67 -14.89
N ILE A 194 29.39 -22.92 -15.12
CA ILE A 194 28.08 -23.15 -14.51
C ILE A 194 27.45 -24.39 -15.17
N PRO A 195 27.02 -25.41 -14.40
CA PRO A 195 26.28 -26.56 -14.92
C PRO A 195 25.08 -26.14 -15.79
N ILE A 196 24.85 -26.86 -16.89
CA ILE A 196 23.81 -26.53 -17.87
C ILE A 196 22.43 -26.39 -17.21
N PHE A 197 22.09 -27.24 -16.23
CA PHE A 197 20.79 -27.18 -15.57
C PHE A 197 20.64 -25.92 -14.70
N GLU A 198 21.69 -25.49 -14.00
CA GLU A 198 21.68 -24.24 -13.21
C GLU A 198 21.55 -23.03 -14.12
N ARG A 199 22.29 -23.04 -15.23
CA ARG A 199 22.18 -21.99 -16.24
C ARG A 199 20.78 -21.88 -16.82
N VAL A 200 20.15 -23.00 -17.19
CA VAL A 200 18.76 -23.01 -17.67
C VAL A 200 17.81 -22.50 -16.58
N LEU A 201 18.01 -22.90 -15.32
CA LEU A 201 17.14 -22.44 -14.22
C LEU A 201 17.30 -20.94 -13.97
N CYS A 202 18.50 -20.39 -14.11
CA CYS A 202 18.77 -18.96 -13.95
C CYS A 202 18.30 -18.12 -15.16
N ASP A 203 18.66 -18.53 -16.37
CA ASP A 203 18.49 -17.73 -17.60
C ASP A 203 17.09 -17.90 -18.21
N ASP A 204 16.54 -19.13 -18.18
CA ASP A 204 15.30 -19.46 -18.89
C ASP A 204 14.07 -19.55 -17.97
N ILE A 205 14.26 -19.61 -16.65
CA ILE A 205 13.17 -19.74 -15.66
C ILE A 205 13.13 -18.56 -14.70
N GLU A 206 14.16 -18.40 -13.85
CA GLU A 206 14.14 -17.38 -12.81
C GLU A 206 14.20 -15.97 -13.41
N GLY A 207 15.11 -15.70 -14.35
CA GLY A 207 15.27 -14.39 -15.00
C GLY A 207 13.96 -13.88 -15.62
N PRO A 208 13.33 -14.59 -16.57
CA PRO A 208 12.07 -14.16 -17.19
C PRO A 208 10.95 -13.92 -16.18
N ALA A 209 10.82 -14.76 -15.15
CA ALA A 209 9.81 -14.59 -14.12
C ALA A 209 10.02 -13.32 -13.27
N VAL A 210 11.27 -12.92 -13.02
CA VAL A 210 11.59 -11.61 -12.42
C VAL A 210 11.10 -10.47 -13.31
N PHE A 211 11.46 -10.49 -14.60
CA PHE A 211 11.12 -9.41 -15.53
C PHE A 211 9.61 -9.31 -15.80
N GLU A 212 8.89 -10.43 -15.81
CA GLU A 212 7.43 -10.43 -15.91
C GLU A 212 6.75 -9.83 -14.68
N SER A 213 7.30 -10.03 -13.48
CA SER A 213 6.77 -9.44 -12.25
C SER A 213 6.81 -7.92 -12.25
N VAL A 214 7.84 -7.35 -12.89
CA VAL A 214 8.04 -5.92 -13.07
C VAL A 214 7.13 -5.37 -14.17
N ARG A 215 6.90 -6.12 -15.25
CA ARG A 215 5.95 -5.71 -16.31
C ARG A 215 4.49 -5.70 -15.84
N ASN A 216 4.16 -6.50 -14.83
CA ASN A 216 2.83 -6.61 -14.24
C ASN A 216 2.72 -5.87 -12.89
N GLU A 217 3.20 -4.61 -12.82
CA GLU A 217 3.12 -3.72 -11.64
C GLU A 217 1.70 -3.53 -11.05
N SER A 218 0.66 -4.08 -11.68
CA SER A 218 -0.69 -4.28 -11.10
C SER A 218 -0.74 -5.30 -9.94
N MET A 219 0.36 -5.97 -9.59
CA MET A 219 0.37 -7.09 -8.63
C MET A 219 0.90 -6.74 -7.23
N PHE A 220 1.53 -5.57 -7.02
CA PHE A 220 2.11 -5.21 -5.71
C PHE A 220 1.09 -4.73 -4.69
N ILE A 221 0.08 -3.99 -5.14
CA ILE A 221 -1.09 -3.64 -4.33
C ILE A 221 -1.70 -4.92 -3.74
N LEU A 222 -1.74 -6.01 -4.51
CA LEU A 222 -2.36 -7.27 -4.14
C LEU A 222 -1.71 -8.01 -2.95
N ILE A 223 -0.45 -7.80 -2.54
CA ILE A 223 0.13 -8.65 -1.46
C ILE A 223 -0.17 -8.12 -0.06
N LEU A 224 0.07 -6.82 0.19
CA LEU A 224 -0.36 -6.19 1.44
C LEU A 224 -1.88 -6.15 1.52
N GLU A 225 -2.54 -5.91 0.38
CA GLU A 225 -3.99 -5.95 0.27
C GLU A 225 -4.52 -7.37 0.52
N VAL A 226 -3.94 -8.43 -0.07
CA VAL A 226 -4.32 -9.82 0.25
C VAL A 226 -4.02 -10.16 1.71
N ALA A 227 -2.90 -9.72 2.28
CA ALA A 227 -2.59 -10.01 3.68
C ALA A 227 -3.59 -9.32 4.63
N SER A 228 -3.89 -8.05 4.38
CA SER A 228 -4.92 -7.29 5.09
C SER A 228 -6.29 -7.95 4.92
N LEU A 229 -6.64 -8.34 3.69
CA LEU A 229 -7.90 -8.99 3.39
C LEU A 229 -8.02 -10.37 4.03
N LYS A 230 -6.93 -11.14 4.13
CA LYS A 230 -6.92 -12.40 4.88
C LYS A 230 -7.06 -12.20 6.39
N ALA A 231 -6.61 -11.06 6.92
CA ALA A 231 -6.76 -10.73 8.33
C ALA A 231 -8.17 -10.20 8.67
N ASN A 232 -8.82 -9.53 7.70
CA ASN A 232 -10.10 -8.86 7.90
C ASN A 232 -11.29 -9.56 7.24
N THR A 233 -11.07 -10.68 6.54
CA THR A 233 -12.11 -11.48 5.87
C THR A 233 -11.87 -12.97 6.05
N ASN A 234 -12.89 -13.78 5.77
CA ASN A 234 -12.78 -15.24 5.79
C ASN A 234 -12.34 -15.85 4.45
N TYR A 235 -11.85 -15.04 3.51
CA TYR A 235 -11.45 -15.52 2.18
C TYR A 235 -10.01 -16.03 2.17
N THR A 236 -9.78 -17.10 1.41
CA THR A 236 -8.45 -17.58 1.09
C THR A 236 -7.75 -16.65 0.10
N GLU A 237 -6.41 -16.71 0.04
CA GLU A 237 -5.64 -15.95 -0.97
C GLU A 237 -6.12 -16.23 -2.39
N LYS A 238 -6.50 -17.47 -2.70
CA LYS A 238 -7.00 -17.85 -4.02
C LYS A 238 -8.31 -17.13 -4.34
N GLU A 239 -9.27 -17.15 -3.40
CA GLU A 239 -10.56 -16.48 -3.57
C GLU A 239 -10.40 -14.96 -3.68
N ILE A 240 -9.52 -14.36 -2.89
CA ILE A 240 -9.22 -12.92 -2.98
C ILE A 240 -8.69 -12.55 -4.37
N ARG A 241 -7.79 -13.36 -4.93
CA ARG A 241 -7.26 -13.16 -6.29
C ARG A 241 -8.34 -13.29 -7.36
N GLU A 242 -9.25 -14.25 -7.22
CA GLU A 242 -10.39 -14.44 -8.13
C GLU A 242 -11.36 -13.24 -8.06
N TRP A 243 -11.66 -12.75 -6.84
CA TRP A 243 -12.44 -11.54 -6.63
C TRP A 243 -11.78 -10.30 -7.22
N HIS A 244 -10.46 -10.14 -7.03
CA HIS A 244 -9.69 -9.03 -7.59
C HIS A 244 -9.75 -9.03 -9.11
N ALA A 245 -9.55 -10.20 -9.75
CA ALA A 245 -9.65 -10.31 -11.21
C ALA A 245 -11.05 -9.92 -11.71
N GLY A 246 -12.12 -10.31 -11.00
CA GLY A 246 -13.49 -9.87 -11.30
C GLY A 246 -13.67 -8.37 -11.13
N PHE A 247 -13.14 -7.80 -10.04
CA PHE A 247 -13.22 -6.37 -9.75
C PHE A 247 -12.52 -5.51 -10.80
N ILE A 248 -11.30 -5.88 -11.23
CA ILE A 248 -10.57 -5.16 -12.29
C ILE A 248 -11.28 -5.27 -13.65
N ARG A 249 -11.91 -6.41 -13.95
CA ARG A 249 -12.72 -6.55 -15.17
C ARG A 249 -13.88 -5.57 -15.20
N ASP A 250 -14.55 -5.39 -14.07
CA ASP A 250 -15.75 -4.55 -13.97
C ASP A 250 -15.40 -3.07 -13.69
N CYS A 251 -14.24 -2.82 -13.08
CA CYS A 251 -13.65 -1.53 -12.73
C CYS A 251 -12.17 -1.46 -13.19
N PRO A 252 -11.89 -1.22 -14.49
CA PRO A 252 -10.52 -1.26 -15.04
C PRO A 252 -9.52 -0.29 -14.41
N ALA A 253 -10.01 0.77 -13.76
CA ALA A 253 -9.18 1.73 -13.04
C ALA A 253 -8.75 1.26 -11.63
N GLY A 254 -9.16 0.06 -11.20
CA GLY A 254 -8.86 -0.47 -9.87
C GLY A 254 -9.66 0.16 -8.73
N LYS A 255 -10.65 1.00 -9.05
CA LYS A 255 -11.49 1.73 -8.10
C LYS A 255 -12.93 1.77 -8.58
N LEU A 256 -13.86 1.62 -7.65
CA LEU A 256 -15.30 1.72 -7.89
C LEU A 256 -15.77 3.14 -7.58
N ASP A 257 -16.37 3.80 -8.56
CA ASP A 257 -16.95 5.14 -8.37
C ASP A 257 -18.45 5.09 -8.02
N LYS A 258 -18.96 6.20 -7.49
CA LYS A 258 -20.37 6.34 -7.07
C LYS A 258 -21.35 6.09 -8.21
N LYS A 259 -21.02 6.48 -9.45
CA LYS A 259 -21.93 6.35 -10.59
C LYS A 259 -22.12 4.88 -10.93
N LYS A 260 -21.01 4.14 -11.03
CA LYS A 260 -21.01 2.71 -11.32
C LYS A 260 -21.71 1.92 -10.22
N PHE A 261 -21.48 2.27 -8.95
CA PHE A 261 -22.18 1.64 -7.82
C PHE A 261 -23.70 1.81 -7.89
N ILE A 262 -24.19 3.01 -8.23
CA ILE A 262 -25.62 3.28 -8.44
C ILE A 262 -26.17 2.50 -9.64
N GLU A 263 -25.43 2.42 -10.75
CA GLU A 263 -25.83 1.65 -11.93
C GLU A 263 -26.08 0.17 -11.60
N VAL A 264 -25.20 -0.44 -10.80
CA VAL A 264 -25.35 -1.83 -10.36
C VAL A 264 -26.63 -2.01 -9.54
N PHE A 265 -26.89 -1.15 -8.55
CA PHE A 265 -28.10 -1.24 -7.73
C PHE A 265 -29.40 -0.99 -8.53
N LYS A 266 -29.36 -0.14 -9.56
CA LYS A 266 -30.51 0.09 -10.46
C LYS A 266 -30.92 -1.18 -11.21
N GLN A 267 -29.99 -2.11 -11.46
CA GLN A 267 -30.31 -3.41 -12.08
C GLN A 267 -31.09 -4.32 -11.13
N PHE A 268 -30.78 -4.30 -9.83
CA PHE A 268 -31.44 -5.13 -8.82
C PHE A 268 -32.77 -4.53 -8.31
N TYR A 269 -32.90 -3.21 -8.31
CA TYR A 269 -34.09 -2.48 -7.83
C TYR A 269 -34.69 -1.58 -8.92
N PRO A 270 -35.17 -2.13 -10.05
CA PRO A 270 -35.61 -1.35 -11.20
C PRO A 270 -36.83 -0.46 -10.92
N GLN A 271 -37.62 -0.80 -9.90
CA GLN A 271 -38.83 -0.05 -9.50
C GLN A 271 -38.56 0.99 -8.41
N GLY A 272 -37.32 1.08 -7.91
CA GLY A 272 -36.91 1.95 -6.81
C GLY A 272 -36.06 3.14 -7.25
N LYS A 273 -35.68 3.98 -6.28
CA LYS A 273 -34.71 5.07 -6.42
C LYS A 273 -33.51 4.79 -5.51
N PRO A 274 -32.50 4.04 -5.99
CA PRO A 274 -31.40 3.59 -5.14
C PRO A 274 -30.40 4.71 -4.82
N ASP A 275 -30.45 5.86 -5.50
CA ASP A 275 -29.40 6.89 -5.48
C ASP A 275 -29.02 7.34 -4.06
N LYS A 276 -30.00 7.55 -3.18
CA LYS A 276 -29.74 7.94 -1.78
C LYS A 276 -29.15 6.80 -0.95
N PHE A 277 -29.69 5.59 -1.09
CA PHE A 277 -29.21 4.42 -0.37
C PHE A 277 -27.78 4.08 -0.81
N CYS A 278 -27.53 4.04 -2.11
CA CYS A 278 -26.20 3.84 -2.67
C CYS A 278 -25.21 4.89 -2.18
N LYS A 279 -25.60 6.16 -2.06
CA LYS A 279 -24.72 7.19 -1.51
C LYS A 279 -24.31 6.86 -0.07
N LEU A 280 -25.27 6.55 0.81
CA LEU A 280 -25.01 6.21 2.21
C LEU A 280 -24.14 4.97 2.34
N THR A 281 -24.46 3.91 1.59
CA THR A 281 -23.67 2.66 1.61
C THR A 281 -22.28 2.85 1.02
N PHE A 282 -22.13 3.63 -0.06
CA PHE A 282 -20.83 3.93 -0.64
C PHE A 282 -19.95 4.70 0.34
N ASP A 283 -20.49 5.73 0.97
CA ASP A 283 -19.75 6.56 1.93
C ASP A 283 -19.32 5.73 3.17
N ALA A 284 -20.05 4.65 3.51
CA ALA A 284 -19.67 3.70 4.55
C ALA A 284 -18.61 2.67 4.11
N PHE A 285 -18.50 2.40 2.81
CA PHE A 285 -17.50 1.49 2.24
C PHE A 285 -16.16 2.23 2.01
N ASP A 286 -16.22 3.50 1.62
CA ASP A 286 -15.08 4.42 1.49
C ASP A 286 -14.57 4.81 2.89
N ILE A 287 -13.60 4.04 3.40
CA ILE A 287 -13.04 4.17 4.74
C ILE A 287 -12.08 5.37 4.77
N ASN A 288 -11.28 5.53 3.71
CA ASN A 288 -10.27 6.59 3.64
C ASN A 288 -10.83 7.96 3.18
N LYS A 289 -12.11 8.01 2.78
CA LYS A 289 -12.85 9.20 2.33
C LYS A 289 -12.24 9.85 1.08
N ASP A 290 -11.60 9.08 0.22
CA ASP A 290 -11.00 9.58 -1.03
C ASP A 290 -12.01 9.77 -2.17
N GLY A 291 -13.28 9.41 -1.93
CA GLY A 291 -14.38 9.54 -2.89
C GLY A 291 -14.50 8.37 -3.85
N THR A 292 -13.68 7.33 -3.69
CA THR A 292 -13.69 6.07 -4.43
C THR A 292 -13.70 4.90 -3.47
N VAL A 293 -14.21 3.74 -3.90
CA VAL A 293 -14.09 2.49 -3.12
C VAL A 293 -13.02 1.63 -3.78
N SER A 294 -11.95 1.38 -3.04
CA SER A 294 -10.86 0.48 -3.43
C SER A 294 -11.27 -1.00 -3.30
N PHE A 295 -10.46 -1.91 -3.85
CA PHE A 295 -10.82 -3.33 -3.87
C PHE A 295 -10.87 -3.94 -2.47
N ASP A 296 -9.93 -3.58 -1.59
CA ASP A 296 -9.96 -3.98 -0.18
C ASP A 296 -11.18 -3.46 0.57
N GLU A 297 -11.48 -2.17 0.45
CA GLU A 297 -12.68 -1.57 1.04
C GLU A 297 -13.95 -2.31 0.60
N PHE A 298 -14.04 -2.62 -0.70
CA PHE A 298 -15.14 -3.41 -1.25
C PHE A 298 -15.18 -4.82 -0.64
N LEU A 299 -14.06 -5.55 -0.63
CA LEU A 299 -14.07 -6.95 -0.22
C LEU A 299 -14.26 -7.11 1.29
N ILE A 300 -13.76 -6.18 2.12
CA ILE A 300 -14.01 -6.12 3.56
C ILE A 300 -15.50 -5.92 3.82
N ALA A 301 -16.09 -4.90 3.20
CA ALA A 301 -17.52 -4.59 3.38
C ALA A 301 -18.41 -5.73 2.86
N TYR A 302 -18.08 -6.31 1.71
CA TYR A 302 -18.80 -7.45 1.15
C TYR A 302 -18.68 -8.71 2.02
N SER A 303 -17.48 -8.99 2.54
CA SER A 303 -17.25 -10.10 3.47
C SER A 303 -18.08 -9.93 4.72
N ALA A 304 -18.05 -8.75 5.37
CA ALA A 304 -18.84 -8.47 6.55
C ALA A 304 -20.35 -8.65 6.29
N ALA A 305 -20.86 -8.12 5.18
CA ALA A 305 -22.28 -8.21 4.83
C ALA A 305 -22.76 -9.66 4.58
N ARG A 306 -21.94 -10.48 3.91
CA ARG A 306 -22.37 -11.82 3.45
C ARG A 306 -21.93 -12.96 4.36
N ASN A 307 -20.68 -12.92 4.82
CA ASN A 307 -20.00 -14.02 5.52
C ASN A 307 -19.52 -13.62 6.93
N GLY A 308 -19.70 -12.36 7.33
CA GLY A 308 -19.36 -11.87 8.66
C GLY A 308 -20.25 -12.48 9.73
N ASN A 309 -19.73 -12.53 10.95
CA ASN A 309 -20.53 -12.87 12.12
C ASN A 309 -21.50 -11.71 12.44
N LEU A 310 -22.41 -11.90 13.41
CA LEU A 310 -23.40 -10.88 13.77
C LEU A 310 -22.75 -9.54 14.17
N ASP A 311 -21.59 -9.55 14.83
CA ASP A 311 -20.88 -8.34 15.23
C ASP A 311 -20.27 -7.61 14.03
N ASP A 312 -19.64 -8.33 13.08
CA ASP A 312 -19.12 -7.74 11.85
C ASP A 312 -20.23 -7.05 11.02
N ARG A 313 -21.41 -7.68 10.97
CA ARG A 313 -22.58 -7.12 10.28
C ARG A 313 -23.10 -5.89 10.99
N LEU A 314 -23.22 -5.93 12.32
CA LEU A 314 -23.67 -4.79 13.12
C LEU A 314 -22.70 -3.61 13.02
N ASP A 315 -21.40 -3.87 12.95
CA ASP A 315 -20.35 -2.87 12.75
C ASP A 315 -20.47 -2.18 11.39
N LEU A 316 -20.71 -2.96 10.33
CA LEU A 316 -20.96 -2.40 9.00
C LEU A 316 -22.26 -1.58 8.98
N VAL A 317 -23.34 -2.09 9.58
CA VAL A 317 -24.63 -1.40 9.64
C VAL A 317 -24.51 -0.10 10.44
N PHE A 318 -23.80 -0.10 11.57
CA PHE A 318 -23.56 1.11 12.35
C PHE A 318 -22.86 2.18 11.50
N ARG A 319 -21.82 1.83 10.75
CA ARG A 319 -21.13 2.75 9.83
C ARG A 319 -22.01 3.30 8.70
N VAL A 320 -23.03 2.56 8.28
CA VAL A 320 -24.01 3.04 7.29
C VAL A 320 -25.00 4.03 7.91
N TYR A 321 -25.24 3.91 9.22
CA TYR A 321 -26.20 4.73 9.95
C TYR A 321 -25.57 6.02 10.50
N ASP A 322 -24.32 5.96 10.96
CA ASP A 322 -23.52 7.13 11.37
C ASP A 322 -23.03 7.86 10.11
N ILE A 323 -23.82 8.84 9.66
CA ILE A 323 -23.57 9.57 8.40
C ILE A 323 -22.53 10.66 8.64
N SER A 324 -22.51 11.23 9.84
CA SER A 324 -21.61 12.31 10.24
C SER A 324 -20.21 11.82 10.64
N ASP A 325 -20.04 10.52 10.86
CA ASP A 325 -18.80 9.87 11.33
C ASP A 325 -18.36 10.45 12.70
N ASP A 326 -19.34 10.82 13.53
CA ASP A 326 -19.10 11.40 14.86
C ASP A 326 -19.06 10.34 15.98
N GLY A 327 -19.28 9.07 15.63
CA GLY A 327 -19.30 7.92 16.54
C GLY A 327 -20.65 7.67 17.19
N PHE A 328 -21.68 8.42 16.81
CA PHE A 328 -23.04 8.31 17.32
C PHE A 328 -24.04 8.23 16.17
N ILE A 329 -25.22 7.67 16.44
CA ILE A 329 -26.36 7.75 15.53
C ILE A 329 -27.44 8.60 16.18
N ASP A 330 -27.82 9.70 15.51
CA ASP A 330 -28.91 10.56 15.95
C ASP A 330 -30.25 10.26 15.24
N GLU A 331 -31.33 10.91 15.70
CA GLU A 331 -32.67 10.72 15.12
C GLU A 331 -32.77 11.21 13.66
N GLU A 332 -31.98 12.22 13.29
CA GLU A 332 -31.96 12.76 11.93
C GLU A 332 -31.29 11.78 10.97
N GLU A 333 -30.18 11.17 11.37
CA GLU A 333 -29.47 10.14 10.64
C GLU A 333 -30.31 8.88 10.44
N LEU A 334 -30.97 8.39 11.50
CA LEU A 334 -31.96 7.31 11.40
C LEU A 334 -33.08 7.67 10.41
N THR A 335 -33.58 8.90 10.48
CA THR A 335 -34.63 9.37 9.56
C THR A 335 -34.14 9.34 8.11
N LYS A 336 -32.94 9.88 7.83
CA LYS A 336 -32.33 9.91 6.49
C LYS A 336 -32.23 8.52 5.89
N LEU A 337 -31.76 7.56 6.68
CA LEU A 337 -31.64 6.17 6.25
C LEU A 337 -33.00 5.53 5.97
N ILE A 338 -34.01 5.72 6.84
CA ILE A 338 -35.35 5.16 6.62
C ILE A 338 -35.95 5.70 5.32
N VAL A 339 -35.78 7.00 5.00
CA VAL A 339 -36.27 7.50 3.69
C VAL A 339 -35.47 6.92 2.53
N ALA A 340 -34.16 6.71 2.67
CA ALA A 340 -33.34 6.07 1.64
C ALA A 340 -33.79 4.62 1.37
N LEU A 341 -34.13 3.86 2.41
CA LEU A 341 -34.69 2.51 2.29
C LEU A 341 -36.07 2.51 1.63
N TYR A 342 -36.95 3.47 1.98
CA TYR A 342 -38.25 3.61 1.31
C TYR A 342 -38.14 3.98 -0.15
N ASP A 343 -37.20 4.88 -0.49
CA ASP A 343 -36.87 5.23 -1.87
C ASP A 343 -36.36 3.98 -2.63
N LEU A 344 -35.47 3.18 -2.02
CA LEU A 344 -34.91 1.95 -2.61
C LEU A 344 -35.98 0.91 -2.96
N VAL A 345 -36.96 0.67 -2.07
CA VAL A 345 -38.01 -0.34 -2.29
C VAL A 345 -39.27 0.22 -2.97
N GLY A 346 -39.26 1.49 -3.39
CA GLY A 346 -40.38 2.12 -4.09
C GLY A 346 -41.61 2.40 -3.22
N LYS A 347 -41.46 2.48 -1.90
CA LYS A 347 -42.57 2.70 -0.96
C LYS A 347 -42.97 4.17 -0.93
N THR A 348 -44.18 4.46 -1.43
CA THR A 348 -44.72 5.83 -1.56
C THR A 348 -45.55 6.28 -0.36
N ASN A 349 -46.15 5.35 0.39
CA ASN A 349 -46.93 5.68 1.59
C ASN A 349 -46.02 5.89 2.81
N ARG A 350 -45.91 7.16 3.26
CA ARG A 350 -45.03 7.62 4.35
C ARG A 350 -45.80 8.29 5.50
N LYS A 351 -47.04 7.86 5.76
CA LYS A 351 -47.90 8.44 6.79
C LYS A 351 -48.18 7.44 7.92
N GLY A 352 -48.60 7.93 9.08
CA GLY A 352 -48.94 7.10 10.23
C GLY A 352 -47.75 6.26 10.70
N ASP A 353 -47.92 4.95 10.77
CA ASP A 353 -46.88 3.99 11.20
C ASP A 353 -45.76 3.77 10.15
N HIS A 354 -45.88 4.42 8.99
CA HIS A 354 -44.85 4.49 7.95
C HIS A 354 -44.22 5.87 7.85
N ASP A 355 -44.46 6.78 8.79
CA ASP A 355 -43.72 8.04 8.85
C ASP A 355 -42.25 7.80 9.25
N PRO A 356 -41.25 8.26 8.46
CA PRO A 356 -39.83 8.01 8.76
C PRO A 356 -39.36 8.59 10.08
N LYS A 357 -39.81 9.80 10.46
CA LYS A 357 -39.40 10.44 11.72
C LYS A 357 -39.97 9.69 12.91
N ARG A 358 -41.25 9.31 12.83
CA ARG A 358 -41.90 8.50 13.86
C ARG A 358 -41.21 7.15 14.04
N ARG A 359 -40.79 6.50 12.95
CA ARG A 359 -40.02 5.25 13.03
C ARG A 359 -38.62 5.45 13.61
N ALA A 360 -37.93 6.52 13.22
CA ALA A 360 -36.63 6.87 13.79
C ALA A 360 -36.75 7.07 15.31
N ALA A 361 -37.73 7.87 15.77
CA ALA A 361 -37.98 8.10 17.18
C ALA A 361 -38.34 6.80 17.95
N GLN A 362 -39.10 5.89 17.34
CA GLN A 362 -39.42 4.58 17.93
C GLN A 362 -38.19 3.68 18.07
N ILE A 363 -37.28 3.71 17.08
CA ILE A 363 -36.02 2.96 17.14
C ILE A 363 -35.10 3.57 18.19
N MET A 364 -34.96 4.89 18.20
CA MET A 364 -34.17 5.63 19.19
C MET A 364 -34.63 5.29 20.61
N ALA A 365 -35.92 5.42 20.90
CA ALA A 365 -36.48 5.14 22.23
C ALA A 365 -36.32 3.68 22.70
N LYS A 366 -36.05 2.74 21.78
CA LYS A 366 -35.79 1.33 22.11
C LYS A 366 -34.32 1.04 22.37
N LEU A 367 -33.42 1.71 21.64
CA LEU A 367 -31.98 1.40 21.64
C LEU A 367 -31.20 2.34 22.57
N ASP A 368 -31.67 3.57 22.76
CA ASP A 368 -31.06 4.59 23.62
C ASP A 368 -31.32 4.26 25.09
N ALA A 369 -30.33 3.64 25.74
CA ALA A 369 -30.47 3.17 27.11
C ALA A 369 -30.28 4.29 28.13
N ASN A 370 -29.47 5.30 27.79
CA ASN A 370 -29.11 6.39 28.70
C ASN A 370 -30.00 7.64 28.52
N GLY A 371 -30.76 7.74 27.43
CA GLY A 371 -31.70 8.80 27.12
C GLY A 371 -31.07 10.10 26.61
N ASP A 372 -29.83 10.07 26.12
CA ASP A 372 -29.09 11.24 25.63
C ASP A 372 -29.39 11.61 24.17
N LYS A 373 -30.25 10.82 23.50
CA LYS A 373 -30.66 10.94 22.09
C LYS A 373 -29.54 10.68 21.08
N LYS A 374 -28.48 9.98 21.50
CA LYS A 374 -27.35 9.59 20.67
C LYS A 374 -27.04 8.11 20.88
N LEU A 375 -27.25 7.27 19.87
CA LEU A 375 -26.91 5.85 20.01
C LEU A 375 -25.40 5.68 19.87
N THR A 376 -24.76 5.25 20.94
CA THR A 376 -23.40 4.72 20.85
C THR A 376 -23.39 3.37 20.12
N LYS A 377 -22.23 2.99 19.58
CA LYS A 377 -22.04 1.64 19.01
C LYS A 377 -22.44 0.52 19.97
N ALA A 378 -22.13 0.67 21.26
CA ALA A 378 -22.46 -0.31 22.28
C ALA A 378 -23.98 -0.45 22.49
N GLU A 379 -24.70 0.67 22.57
CA GLU A 379 -26.17 0.69 22.69
C GLU A 379 -26.84 0.12 21.44
N PHE A 380 -26.37 0.51 20.26
CA PHE A 380 -26.86 -0.01 18.99
C PHE A 380 -26.70 -1.54 18.89
N VAL A 381 -25.49 -2.05 19.15
CA VAL A 381 -25.20 -3.49 19.11
C VAL A 381 -26.02 -4.25 20.15
N SER A 382 -26.03 -3.77 21.40
CA SER A 382 -26.77 -4.39 22.50
C SER A 382 -28.26 -4.45 22.19
N GLY A 383 -28.85 -3.33 21.76
CA GLY A 383 -30.26 -3.24 21.47
C GLY A 383 -30.67 -4.07 20.23
N CYS A 384 -29.83 -4.13 19.19
CA CYS A 384 -30.08 -5.00 18.04
C CYS A 384 -30.00 -6.50 18.40
N LYS A 385 -29.09 -6.88 19.31
CA LYS A 385 -29.00 -8.26 19.81
C LYS A 385 -30.18 -8.64 20.71
N ALA A 386 -30.73 -7.67 21.43
CA ALA A 386 -31.85 -7.87 22.35
C ALA A 386 -33.22 -7.91 21.66
N ASP A 387 -33.41 -7.21 20.53
CA ASP A 387 -34.66 -7.22 19.76
C ASP A 387 -34.70 -8.44 18.80
N PRO A 388 -35.61 -9.43 19.01
CA PRO A 388 -35.64 -10.65 18.21
C PRO A 388 -35.93 -10.42 16.72
N PHE A 389 -36.64 -9.32 16.39
CA PHE A 389 -36.95 -8.98 15.01
C PHE A 389 -35.73 -8.39 14.31
N LEU A 390 -35.01 -7.46 14.95
CA LEU A 390 -33.77 -6.88 14.40
C LEU A 390 -32.68 -7.95 14.25
N ARG A 391 -32.55 -8.83 15.25
CA ARG A 391 -31.63 -9.96 15.18
C ARG A 391 -31.90 -10.87 13.99
N ARG A 392 -33.16 -11.26 13.75
CA ARG A 392 -33.53 -12.11 12.60
C ARG A 392 -33.34 -11.41 11.25
N LEU A 393 -33.49 -10.07 11.21
CA LEU A 393 -33.26 -9.28 10.01
C LEU A 393 -31.77 -9.19 9.64
N LEU A 394 -30.89 -9.12 10.64
CA LEU A 394 -29.44 -8.95 10.49
C LEU A 394 -28.67 -10.27 10.54
N ASP A 395 -29.30 -11.34 11.03
CA ASP A 395 -28.82 -12.71 10.97
C ASP A 395 -29.84 -13.66 10.32
N PRO A 396 -29.85 -13.75 8.98
CA PRO A 396 -30.81 -14.59 8.25
C PRO A 396 -30.67 -16.09 8.54
N ASN A 397 -29.56 -16.51 9.17
CA ASN A 397 -29.24 -17.91 9.48
C ASN A 397 -29.53 -18.29 10.95
N SER A 398 -30.05 -17.36 11.78
CA SER A 398 -30.36 -17.59 13.20
C SER A 398 -31.79 -18.05 13.51
#